data_AF-A0A958RR94-F1
#
_entry.id   AF-A0A958RR94-F1
#
_cell.length_a   1.000
_cell.length_b   1.000
_cell.length_c   1.000
_cell.angle_alpha   90.00
_cell.angle_beta   90.00
_cell.angle_gamma   90.00
#
_symmetry.space_group_name_H-M   'P 1'
#
loop_
_entity.id
_entity.type
_entity.pdbx_description
1 polymer ?
#
loop_
_entity_poly.entity_id
_entity_poly.type
_entity_poly.pdbx_seq_one_letter_code
_entity_poly.pdbx_strand_id
1 'polypeptide(L)'
;MTSETEIPSWAIDSVNAILQTLKLKDPFTFYHCCRVGRASRRLAKAMGLSSHEQNILEFSGLLHDVGKVGIADEILLKPGRLTEEEMKTMKNHAELSCEIIKPLLHIPFFRFLLPGIRYHHEQFDGSGYPNQLAGERIPLAARVIAVVDTVDAMTHTRPYRKAMSMERALQELRDFSGRQFDGQIVNVYLTAQQYWKDITEVESGEKVISTIVSSAILRKAG
;
A
#
# COMPACT_ATOMS: atom_id res chain seq x y z
N MET A 1 9.56 5.49 29.83
CA MET A 1 9.09 4.29 29.10
C MET A 1 8.04 4.76 28.12
N THR A 2 8.41 4.98 26.87
CA THR A 2 7.42 5.18 25.80
C THR A 2 6.58 3.91 25.73
N SER A 3 5.25 4.04 25.73
CA SER A 3 4.36 2.89 25.55
C SER A 3 4.79 2.09 24.32
N GLU A 4 4.68 0.76 24.33
CA GLU A 4 5.00 -0.09 23.16
C GLU A 4 4.22 0.31 21.89
N THR A 5 3.20 1.16 22.05
CA THR A 5 2.35 1.72 21.01
C THR A 5 2.87 3.03 20.38
N GLU A 6 3.87 3.69 20.96
CA GLU A 6 4.36 4.99 20.47
C GLU A 6 5.50 4.80 19.46
N ILE A 7 5.27 5.23 18.22
CA ILE A 7 6.26 5.17 17.14
C ILE A 7 7.27 6.30 17.35
N PRO A 8 8.56 6.01 17.53
CA PRO A 8 9.56 7.05 17.72
C PRO A 8 9.64 8.00 16.51
N SER A 9 9.91 9.29 16.74
CA SER A 9 10.01 10.29 15.66
C SER A 9 11.01 9.89 14.57
N TRP A 10 12.18 9.35 14.96
CA TRP A 10 13.21 8.91 14.02
C TRP A 10 12.75 7.75 13.11
N ALA A 11 11.81 6.92 13.57
CA ALA A 11 11.24 5.85 12.74
C ALA A 11 10.38 6.43 11.62
N ILE A 12 9.63 7.49 11.95
CA ILE A 12 8.89 8.27 10.95
C ILE A 12 9.89 8.88 9.97
N ASP A 13 10.94 9.55 10.44
CA ASP A 13 11.98 10.14 9.58
C ASP A 13 12.71 9.12 8.69
N SER A 14 12.84 7.88 9.14
CA SER A 14 13.43 6.78 8.36
C SER A 14 12.52 6.35 7.21
N VAL A 15 11.23 6.12 7.50
CA VAL A 15 10.20 5.80 6.47
C VAL A 15 10.12 6.92 5.44
N ASN A 16 10.18 8.13 5.95
CA ASN A 16 10.14 9.37 5.21
C ASN A 16 11.31 9.48 4.21
N ALA A 17 12.55 9.20 4.64
CA ALA A 17 13.70 9.11 3.74
C ALA A 17 13.53 8.04 2.65
N ILE A 18 13.07 6.84 3.01
CA ILE A 18 12.82 5.73 2.06
C ILE A 18 11.80 6.14 0.99
N LEU A 19 10.70 6.78 1.40
CA LEU A 19 9.67 7.26 0.48
C LEU A 19 10.18 8.37 -0.44
N GLN A 20 11.06 9.26 0.03
CA GLN A 20 11.69 10.26 -0.83
C GLN A 20 12.59 9.62 -1.89
N THR A 21 13.33 8.56 -1.55
CA THR A 21 14.10 7.79 -2.53
C THR A 21 13.19 7.19 -3.60
N LEU A 22 12.08 6.56 -3.21
CA LEU A 22 11.08 6.04 -4.15
C LEU A 22 10.55 7.16 -5.04
N LYS A 23 10.21 8.32 -4.46
CA LYS A 23 9.69 9.47 -5.22
C LYS A 23 10.65 9.97 -6.29
N LEU A 24 11.95 9.97 -6.02
CA LEU A 24 12.95 10.43 -6.99
C LEU A 24 13.06 9.48 -8.19
N LYS A 25 12.89 8.17 -7.99
CA LYS A 25 12.94 7.17 -9.07
C LYS A 25 11.60 7.02 -9.78
N ASP A 26 10.53 6.87 -9.02
CA ASP A 26 9.17 6.62 -9.50
C ASP A 26 8.15 7.46 -8.70
N PRO A 27 7.95 8.73 -9.09
CA PRO A 27 6.98 9.61 -8.46
C PRO A 27 5.56 9.03 -8.46
N PHE A 28 5.20 8.24 -9.49
CA PHE A 28 3.88 7.67 -9.60
C PHE A 28 3.63 6.66 -8.47
N THR A 29 4.54 5.71 -8.29
CA THR A 29 4.44 4.72 -7.20
C THR A 29 4.50 5.40 -5.83
N PHE A 30 5.28 6.47 -5.65
CA PHE A 30 5.26 7.25 -4.40
C PHE A 30 3.85 7.76 -4.04
N TYR A 31 3.15 8.40 -4.98
CA TYR A 31 1.81 8.91 -4.70
C TYR A 31 0.80 7.79 -4.49
N HIS A 32 0.97 6.68 -5.21
CA HIS A 32 0.19 5.46 -5.00
C HIS A 32 0.37 4.90 -3.57
N CYS A 33 1.60 4.68 -3.11
CA CYS A 33 1.88 4.26 -1.73
C CYS A 33 1.26 5.19 -0.69
N CYS A 34 1.33 6.51 -0.89
CA CYS A 34 0.70 7.49 0.00
C CYS A 34 -0.82 7.30 0.12
N ARG A 35 -1.50 7.08 -1.01
CA ARG A 35 -2.96 6.84 -1.02
C ARG A 35 -3.30 5.48 -0.41
N VAL A 36 -2.54 4.44 -0.74
CA VAL A 36 -2.73 3.08 -0.20
C VAL A 36 -2.55 3.06 1.32
N GLY A 37 -1.51 3.70 1.87
CA GLY A 37 -1.32 3.80 3.32
C GLY A 37 -2.50 4.47 4.03
N ARG A 38 -2.93 5.64 3.54
CA ARG A 38 -4.07 6.38 4.12
C ARG A 38 -5.37 5.60 4.05
N ALA A 39 -5.67 4.98 2.91
CA ALA A 39 -6.88 4.20 2.73
C ALA A 39 -6.86 2.89 3.56
N SER A 40 -5.68 2.27 3.72
CA SER A 40 -5.50 1.12 4.63
C SER A 40 -5.79 1.49 6.08
N ARG A 41 -5.35 2.67 6.52
CA ARG A 41 -5.70 3.21 7.85
C ARG A 41 -7.20 3.41 8.02
N ARG A 42 -7.86 4.02 7.03
CA ARG A 42 -9.30 4.27 7.04
C ARG A 42 -10.09 2.96 7.10
N LEU A 43 -9.67 1.96 6.33
CA LEU A 43 -10.28 0.63 6.34
C LEU A 43 -10.08 -0.07 7.69
N ALA A 44 -8.86 -0.06 8.23
CA ALA A 44 -8.55 -0.59 9.56
C ALA A 44 -9.43 0.05 10.65
N LYS A 45 -9.62 1.37 10.61
CA LYS A 45 -10.52 2.08 11.52
C LYS A 45 -11.98 1.62 11.35
N ALA A 46 -12.46 1.47 10.12
CA ALA A 46 -13.81 1.00 9.84
C ALA A 46 -14.04 -0.46 10.30
N MET A 47 -12.99 -1.27 10.31
CA MET A 47 -12.99 -2.63 10.85
C MET A 47 -12.93 -2.68 12.39
N GLY A 48 -12.82 -1.53 13.07
CA GLY A 48 -12.74 -1.46 14.54
C GLY A 48 -11.36 -1.77 15.12
N LEU A 49 -10.30 -1.76 14.31
CA LEU A 49 -8.95 -2.04 14.77
C LEU A 49 -8.40 -0.90 15.66
N SER A 50 -7.51 -1.26 16.58
CA SER A 50 -6.85 -0.32 17.49
C SER A 50 -5.99 0.71 16.75
N SER A 51 -5.68 1.84 17.40
CA SER A 51 -4.79 2.86 16.81
C SER A 51 -3.41 2.31 16.41
N HIS A 52 -2.90 1.32 17.15
CA HIS A 52 -1.64 0.66 16.85
C HIS A 52 -1.73 -0.18 15.57
N GLU A 53 -2.77 -1.00 15.44
CA GLU A 53 -3.03 -1.78 14.22
C GLU A 53 -3.29 -0.86 13.02
N GLN A 54 -4.04 0.23 13.20
CA GLN A 54 -4.21 1.25 12.16
C GLN A 54 -2.87 1.81 11.67
N ASN A 55 -1.92 2.08 12.57
CA ASN A 55 -0.58 2.53 12.19
C ASN A 55 0.18 1.43 11.44
N ILE A 56 0.08 0.17 11.87
CA ILE A 56 0.71 -0.95 11.16
C ILE A 56 0.20 -1.01 9.72
N LEU A 57 -1.12 -0.98 9.51
CA LEU A 57 -1.73 -0.99 8.18
C LEU A 57 -1.31 0.21 7.33
N GLU A 58 -1.28 1.40 7.93
CA GLU A 58 -0.86 2.63 7.24
C GLU A 58 0.58 2.52 6.75
N PHE A 59 1.51 2.14 7.62
CA PHE A 59 2.92 2.06 7.29
C PHE A 59 3.26 0.87 6.39
N SER A 60 2.57 -0.27 6.52
CA SER A 60 2.67 -1.36 5.55
C SER A 60 2.22 -0.90 4.18
N GLY A 61 1.10 -0.17 4.08
CA GLY A 61 0.62 0.40 2.81
C GLY A 61 1.56 1.47 2.24
N LEU A 62 2.24 2.26 3.06
CA LEU A 62 3.27 3.20 2.59
C LEU A 62 4.49 2.47 2.01
N LEU A 63 4.87 1.34 2.60
CA LEU A 63 6.12 0.65 2.29
C LEU A 63 5.96 -0.58 1.38
N HIS A 64 4.74 -0.97 1.01
CA HIS A 64 4.52 -2.23 0.28
C HIS A 64 5.32 -2.31 -1.03
N ASP A 65 5.45 -1.18 -1.72
CA ASP A 65 5.99 -1.06 -3.07
C ASP A 65 7.39 -0.42 -3.15
N VAL A 66 8.02 -0.08 -2.01
CA VAL A 66 9.33 0.62 -2.01
C VAL A 66 10.43 -0.21 -2.64
N GLY A 67 10.31 -1.54 -2.64
CA GLY A 67 11.22 -2.46 -3.32
C GLY A 67 11.29 -2.29 -4.83
N LYS A 68 10.34 -1.56 -5.44
CA LYS A 68 10.44 -1.16 -6.86
C LYS A 68 11.69 -0.32 -7.14
N VAL A 69 12.33 0.28 -6.13
CA VAL A 69 13.63 0.94 -6.29
C VAL A 69 14.73 0.00 -6.80
N GLY A 70 14.65 -1.28 -6.46
CA GLY A 70 15.59 -2.31 -6.92
C GLY A 70 15.22 -2.95 -8.26
N ILE A 71 14.15 -2.51 -8.92
CA ILE A 71 13.75 -3.00 -10.26
C ILE A 71 14.37 -2.09 -11.33
N ALA A 72 14.92 -2.72 -12.37
CA ALA A 72 15.51 -2.03 -13.52
C ALA A 72 14.46 -1.16 -14.23
N ASP A 73 14.86 0.03 -14.71
CA ASP A 73 13.95 1.00 -15.30
C ASP A 73 13.30 0.47 -16.58
N GLU A 74 14.02 -0.36 -17.35
CA GLU A 74 13.52 -0.99 -18.58
C GLU A 74 12.34 -1.95 -18.30
N ILE A 75 12.26 -2.49 -17.08
CA ILE A 75 11.16 -3.35 -16.62
C ILE A 75 10.08 -2.51 -15.94
N LEU A 76 10.48 -1.62 -15.02
CA LEU A 76 9.56 -0.81 -14.23
C LEU A 76 8.75 0.17 -15.08
N LEU A 77 9.41 0.78 -16.07
CA LEU A 77 8.86 1.81 -16.96
C LEU A 77 8.63 1.26 -18.37
N LYS A 78 8.41 -0.05 -18.52
CA LYS A 78 8.16 -0.66 -19.82
C LYS A 78 6.79 -0.25 -20.38
N PRO A 79 6.71 0.36 -21.58
CA PRO A 79 5.45 0.58 -22.25
C PRO A 79 4.86 -0.70 -22.82
N GLY A 80 3.98 -1.34 -22.05
CA GLY A 80 3.18 -2.48 -22.50
C GLY A 80 3.20 -3.64 -21.52
N ARG A 81 2.95 -4.85 -22.04
CA ARG A 81 2.97 -6.08 -21.24
C ARG A 81 4.41 -6.49 -20.95
N LEU A 82 4.65 -6.89 -19.70
CA LEU A 82 5.89 -7.55 -19.30
C LEU A 82 5.93 -8.97 -19.89
N THR A 83 7.11 -9.44 -20.26
CA THR A 83 7.38 -10.86 -20.51
C THR A 83 7.26 -11.66 -19.21
N GLU A 84 7.23 -12.99 -19.29
CA GLU A 84 7.17 -13.84 -18.09
C GLU A 84 8.38 -13.61 -17.16
N GLU A 85 9.58 -13.45 -17.71
CA GLU A 85 10.79 -13.19 -16.92
C GLU A 85 10.83 -11.77 -16.32
N GLU A 86 10.36 -10.77 -17.08
CA GLU A 86 10.20 -9.41 -16.57
C GLU A 86 9.15 -9.37 -15.45
N MET A 87 8.05 -10.11 -15.60
CA MET A 87 7.03 -10.23 -14.58
C MET A 87 7.58 -10.94 -13.34
N LYS A 88 8.36 -12.01 -13.49
CA LYS A 88 9.03 -12.68 -12.36
C LYS A 88 9.94 -11.71 -11.60
N THR A 89 10.68 -10.88 -12.32
CA THR A 89 11.50 -9.81 -11.73
C THR A 89 10.63 -8.78 -11.01
N MET A 90 9.55 -8.31 -11.65
CA MET A 90 8.62 -7.35 -11.06
C MET A 90 7.97 -7.89 -9.78
N LYS A 91 7.57 -9.17 -9.72
CA LYS A 91 7.00 -9.79 -8.51
C LYS A 91 7.95 -9.74 -7.30
N ASN A 92 9.25 -9.62 -7.53
CA ASN A 92 10.25 -9.57 -6.47
C ASN A 92 10.23 -8.25 -5.67
N HIS A 93 9.50 -7.20 -6.10
CA HIS A 93 9.45 -5.94 -5.36
C HIS A 93 8.99 -6.12 -3.91
N ALA A 94 8.06 -7.04 -3.63
CA ALA A 94 7.58 -7.27 -2.27
C ALA A 94 8.68 -7.81 -1.34
N GLU A 95 9.55 -8.68 -1.86
CA GLU A 95 10.73 -9.17 -1.14
C GLU A 95 11.77 -8.06 -0.99
N LEU A 96 12.02 -7.29 -2.06
CA LEU A 96 12.93 -6.15 -2.01
C LEU A 96 12.47 -5.08 -1.00
N SER A 97 11.16 -4.84 -0.86
CA SER A 97 10.59 -3.98 0.18
C SER A 97 10.94 -4.51 1.57
N CYS A 98 10.86 -5.83 1.78
CA CYS A 98 11.26 -6.46 3.05
C CYS A 98 12.77 -6.31 3.30
N GLU A 99 13.61 -6.48 2.29
CA GLU A 99 15.06 -6.31 2.41
C GLU A 99 15.46 -4.85 2.71
N ILE A 100 14.76 -3.86 2.15
CA ILE A 100 14.96 -2.43 2.49
C ILE A 100 14.63 -2.17 3.97
N ILE A 101 13.61 -2.82 4.52
CA ILE A 101 13.14 -2.61 5.90
C ILE A 101 13.96 -3.43 6.90
N LYS A 102 14.64 -4.49 6.44
CA LYS A 102 15.41 -5.44 7.24
C LYS A 102 16.31 -4.79 8.31
N PRO A 103 17.04 -3.69 8.05
CA PRO A 103 17.87 -3.04 9.07
C PRO A 103 17.07 -2.49 10.27
N LEU A 104 15.78 -2.20 10.07
CA LEU A 104 14.88 -1.61 11.09
C LEU A 104 14.14 -2.67 11.93
N LEU A 105 14.31 -3.97 11.63
CA LEU A 105 13.56 -5.06 12.29
C LEU A 105 13.93 -5.28 13.76
N HIS A 106 15.01 -4.66 14.25
CA HIS A 106 15.29 -4.62 15.68
C HIS A 106 14.21 -3.86 16.47
N ILE A 107 13.39 -3.05 15.79
CA ILE A 107 12.25 -2.34 16.36
C ILE A 107 10.97 -3.16 16.14
N PRO A 108 10.18 -3.45 17.19
CA PRO A 108 8.93 -4.20 17.07
C PRO A 108 7.97 -3.65 16.01
N PHE A 109 7.82 -2.33 15.93
CA PHE A 109 6.93 -1.67 14.97
C PHE A 109 7.18 -2.11 13.52
N PHE A 110 8.43 -2.12 13.04
CA PHE A 110 8.74 -2.51 11.66
C PHE A 110 8.55 -4.00 11.39
N ARG A 111 8.75 -4.86 12.41
CA ARG A 111 8.46 -6.30 12.27
C ARG A 111 6.98 -6.55 11.98
N PHE A 112 6.09 -5.78 12.62
CA PHE A 112 4.66 -5.90 12.38
C PHE A 112 4.22 -5.42 11.00
N LEU A 113 5.06 -4.64 10.29
CA LEU A 113 4.74 -4.19 8.93
C LEU A 113 4.95 -5.28 7.88
N LEU A 114 5.94 -6.16 8.09
CA LEU A 114 6.40 -7.14 7.11
C LEU A 114 5.30 -8.05 6.56
N PRO A 115 4.35 -8.58 7.36
CA PRO A 115 3.30 -9.44 6.82
C PRO A 115 2.44 -8.73 5.79
N GLY A 116 2.11 -7.45 6.00
CA GLY A 116 1.38 -6.64 5.02
C GLY A 116 2.18 -6.39 3.75
N ILE A 117 3.47 -6.15 3.88
CA ILE A 117 4.37 -5.82 2.76
C ILE A 117 4.70 -7.05 1.92
N ARG A 118 5.03 -8.17 2.55
CA ARG A 118 5.49 -9.38 1.86
C ARG A 118 4.37 -10.06 1.07
N TYR A 119 3.16 -10.08 1.65
CA TYR A 119 2.08 -10.95 1.20
C TYR A 119 0.91 -10.19 0.53
N HIS A 120 1.04 -8.89 0.24
CA HIS A 120 -0.08 -8.11 -0.36
C HIS A 120 -0.52 -8.58 -1.75
N HIS A 121 0.27 -9.43 -2.41
CA HIS A 121 -0.09 -10.09 -3.68
C HIS A 121 -0.60 -11.52 -3.53
N GLU A 122 -0.76 -12.01 -2.30
CA GLU A 122 -1.49 -13.25 -2.06
C GLU A 122 -2.97 -13.04 -2.38
N GLN A 123 -3.60 -14.05 -2.97
CA GLN A 123 -5.02 -14.03 -3.29
C GLN A 123 -5.77 -14.96 -2.36
N PHE A 124 -6.98 -14.57 -1.96
CA PHE A 124 -7.76 -15.31 -0.97
C PHE A 124 -8.03 -16.78 -1.35
N ASP A 125 -8.08 -17.10 -2.64
CA ASP A 125 -8.23 -18.46 -3.19
C ASP A 125 -6.91 -19.25 -3.29
N GLY A 126 -5.76 -18.66 -2.94
CA GLY A 126 -4.44 -19.29 -3.00
C GLY A 126 -3.73 -19.16 -4.35
N SER A 127 -4.29 -18.47 -5.34
CA SER A 127 -3.67 -18.29 -6.66
C SER A 127 -2.60 -17.18 -6.72
N GLY A 128 -2.38 -16.49 -5.60
CA GLY A 128 -1.44 -15.38 -5.47
C GLY A 128 0.03 -15.79 -5.34
N TYR A 129 0.86 -14.83 -4.92
CA TYR A 129 2.29 -15.01 -4.70
C TYR A 129 2.72 -14.17 -3.49
N PRO A 130 3.88 -14.45 -2.85
CA PRO A 130 4.92 -15.42 -3.24
C PRO A 130 4.70 -16.87 -2.76
N ASN A 131 3.86 -17.10 -1.76
CA ASN A 131 3.75 -18.37 -1.05
C ASN A 131 2.44 -19.12 -1.30
N GLN A 132 1.51 -18.55 -2.07
CA GLN A 132 0.21 -19.17 -2.38
C GLN A 132 -0.58 -19.47 -1.10
N LEU A 133 -0.52 -18.52 -0.16
CA LEU A 133 -1.33 -18.56 1.04
C LEU A 133 -2.80 -18.37 0.65
N ALA A 134 -3.71 -19.07 1.33
CA ALA A 134 -5.15 -19.02 1.03
C ALA A 134 -5.96 -18.74 2.29
N GLY A 135 -7.08 -18.04 2.10
CA GLY A 135 -7.99 -17.64 3.16
C GLY A 135 -7.30 -16.87 4.28
N GLU A 136 -7.64 -17.21 5.51
CA GLU A 136 -7.11 -16.55 6.71
C GLU A 136 -5.65 -16.88 7.03
N ARG A 137 -5.02 -17.81 6.30
CA ARG A 137 -3.56 -17.99 6.38
C ARG A 137 -2.81 -16.77 5.82
N ILE A 138 -3.47 -15.96 4.99
CA ILE A 138 -2.94 -14.67 4.56
C ILE A 138 -3.08 -13.69 5.74
N PRO A 139 -1.98 -13.05 6.18
CA PRO A 139 -2.04 -12.07 7.27
C PRO A 139 -3.09 -10.99 7.00
N LEU A 140 -3.81 -10.59 8.05
CA LEU A 140 -4.86 -9.57 7.96
C LEU A 140 -4.35 -8.30 7.25
N ALA A 141 -3.12 -7.89 7.56
CA ALA A 141 -2.51 -6.72 6.96
C ALA A 141 -2.39 -6.81 5.44
N ALA A 142 -1.99 -7.98 4.92
CA ALA A 142 -1.88 -8.22 3.49
C ALA A 142 -3.25 -8.23 2.81
N ARG A 143 -4.27 -8.85 3.42
CA ARG A 143 -5.64 -8.87 2.89
C ARG A 143 -6.24 -7.45 2.79
N VAL A 144 -5.99 -6.60 3.79
CA VAL A 144 -6.41 -5.19 3.78
C VAL A 144 -5.71 -4.40 2.66
N ILE A 145 -4.38 -4.54 2.56
CA ILE A 145 -3.60 -3.83 1.54
C ILE A 145 -4.01 -4.27 0.14
N ALA A 146 -4.21 -5.57 -0.10
CA ALA A 146 -4.63 -6.10 -1.39
C ALA A 146 -5.91 -5.44 -1.93
N VAL A 147 -6.91 -5.24 -1.06
CA VAL A 147 -8.17 -4.55 -1.41
C VAL A 147 -7.90 -3.08 -1.77
N VAL A 148 -7.16 -2.38 -0.92
CA VAL A 148 -6.91 -0.94 -1.09
C VAL A 148 -6.00 -0.65 -2.29
N ASP A 149 -4.91 -1.40 -2.45
CA ASP A 149 -3.98 -1.34 -3.57
C ASP A 149 -4.73 -1.53 -4.90
N THR A 150 -5.56 -2.58 -4.99
CA THR A 150 -6.31 -2.87 -6.21
C THR A 150 -7.25 -1.71 -6.58
N VAL A 151 -7.98 -1.13 -5.63
CA VAL A 151 -8.85 0.02 -5.93
C VAL A 151 -8.04 1.23 -6.38
N ASP A 152 -6.92 1.55 -5.72
CA ASP A 152 -6.08 2.68 -6.12
C ASP A 152 -5.50 2.48 -7.52
N ALA A 153 -5.00 1.27 -7.80
CA ALA A 153 -4.46 0.87 -9.09
C ALA A 153 -5.47 0.94 -10.24
N MET A 154 -6.75 0.71 -9.95
CA MET A 154 -7.84 0.81 -10.92
C MET A 154 -8.28 2.25 -11.17
N THR A 155 -8.39 3.05 -10.12
CA THR A 155 -9.01 4.39 -10.16
C THR A 155 -8.06 5.53 -10.53
N HIS A 156 -6.76 5.27 -10.64
CA HIS A 156 -5.76 6.27 -11.02
C HIS A 156 -5.05 5.92 -12.31
N THR A 157 -4.86 6.93 -13.17
CA THR A 157 -4.22 6.77 -14.47
C THR A 157 -2.75 6.41 -14.30
N ARG A 158 -2.35 5.30 -14.92
CA ARG A 158 -0.97 4.82 -15.04
C ARG A 158 -0.41 5.19 -16.42
N PRO A 159 0.92 5.25 -16.62
CA PRO A 159 1.51 5.53 -17.93
C PRO A 159 0.95 4.68 -19.09
N TYR A 160 0.48 3.47 -18.80
CA TYR A 160 -0.03 2.50 -19.79
C TYR A 160 -1.53 2.20 -19.69
N ARG A 161 -2.26 2.87 -18.78
CA ARG A 161 -3.69 2.57 -18.54
C ARG A 161 -4.43 3.80 -18.01
N LYS A 162 -5.54 4.17 -18.66
CA LYS A 162 -6.47 5.17 -18.13
C LYS A 162 -7.17 4.67 -16.87
N ALA A 163 -7.37 5.55 -15.89
CA ALA A 163 -8.21 5.29 -14.74
C ALA A 163 -9.60 4.77 -15.15
N MET A 164 -10.15 3.82 -14.41
CA MET A 164 -11.57 3.49 -14.47
C MET A 164 -12.36 4.27 -13.42
N SER A 165 -13.68 4.30 -13.56
CA SER A 165 -14.55 4.95 -12.57
C SER A 165 -14.53 4.20 -11.24
N MET A 166 -14.80 4.90 -10.14
CA MET A 166 -14.90 4.29 -8.82
C MET A 166 -15.97 3.20 -8.81
N GLU A 167 -17.12 3.43 -9.43
CA GLU A 167 -18.21 2.44 -9.51
C GLU A 167 -17.74 1.13 -10.14
N ARG A 168 -16.93 1.20 -11.20
CA ARG A 168 -16.36 0.01 -11.82
C ARG A 168 -15.36 -0.69 -10.90
N ALA A 169 -14.48 0.06 -10.24
CA ALA A 169 -13.53 -0.50 -9.27
C ALA A 169 -14.24 -1.22 -8.11
N LEU A 170 -15.34 -0.66 -7.59
CA LEU A 170 -16.15 -1.29 -6.55
C LEU A 170 -16.88 -2.54 -7.07
N GLN A 171 -17.27 -2.56 -8.35
CA GLN A 171 -17.86 -3.74 -8.96
C GLN A 171 -16.83 -4.88 -9.09
N GLU A 172 -15.59 -4.59 -9.51
CA GLU A 172 -14.52 -5.57 -9.54
C GLU A 172 -14.24 -6.17 -8.14
N LEU A 173 -14.25 -5.35 -7.08
CA LEU A 173 -14.14 -5.87 -5.71
C LEU A 173 -15.26 -6.86 -5.35
N ARG A 174 -16.50 -6.60 -5.78
CA ARG A 174 -17.62 -7.52 -5.57
C ARG A 174 -17.44 -8.80 -6.36
N ASP A 175 -17.09 -8.69 -7.63
CA ASP A 175 -16.97 -9.82 -8.56
C ASP A 175 -15.85 -10.79 -8.13
N PHE A 176 -14.77 -10.27 -7.55
CA PHE A 176 -13.62 -11.07 -7.07
C PHE A 176 -13.61 -11.31 -5.55
N SER A 177 -14.70 -10.98 -4.85
CA SER A 177 -14.90 -11.25 -3.43
C SER A 177 -14.91 -12.76 -3.15
N GLY A 178 -14.15 -13.20 -2.15
CA GLY A 178 -13.95 -14.63 -1.83
C GLY A 178 -12.99 -15.37 -2.77
N ARG A 179 -12.49 -14.72 -3.82
CA ARG A 179 -11.48 -15.25 -4.74
C ARG A 179 -10.15 -14.50 -4.62
N GLN A 180 -10.08 -13.30 -5.17
CA GLN A 180 -8.90 -12.47 -5.00
C GLN A 180 -8.87 -11.85 -3.62
N PHE A 181 -10.03 -11.40 -3.14
CA PHE A 181 -10.16 -10.62 -1.92
C PHE A 181 -10.88 -11.39 -0.82
N ASP A 182 -10.55 -11.08 0.43
CA ASP A 182 -11.36 -11.48 1.56
C ASP A 182 -12.73 -10.77 1.51
N GLY A 183 -13.80 -11.56 1.41
CA GLY A 183 -15.15 -11.01 1.28
C GLY A 183 -15.63 -10.21 2.49
N GLN A 184 -15.13 -10.51 3.70
CA GLN A 184 -15.46 -9.72 4.89
C GLN A 184 -14.86 -8.31 4.79
N ILE A 185 -13.61 -8.22 4.37
CA ILE A 185 -12.92 -6.94 4.18
C ILE A 185 -13.56 -6.15 3.03
N VAL A 186 -13.92 -6.81 1.92
CA VAL A 186 -14.65 -6.17 0.82
C VAL A 186 -15.96 -5.57 1.31
N ASN A 187 -16.74 -6.30 2.11
CA ASN A 187 -18.01 -5.78 2.65
C ASN A 187 -17.81 -4.53 3.52
N VAL A 188 -16.80 -4.54 4.39
CA VAL A 188 -16.47 -3.35 5.19
C VAL A 188 -16.03 -2.20 4.30
N TYR A 189 -15.17 -2.45 3.30
CA TYR A 189 -14.71 -1.43 2.36
C TYR A 189 -15.87 -0.78 1.61
N LEU A 190 -16.74 -1.58 0.99
CA LEU A 190 -17.90 -1.09 0.23
C LEU A 190 -18.83 -0.22 1.09
N THR A 191 -19.00 -0.58 2.36
CA THR A 191 -19.84 0.16 3.31
C THR A 191 -19.17 1.45 3.78
N ALA A 192 -17.87 1.42 4.07
CA ALA A 192 -17.17 2.55 4.67
C ALA A 192 -16.72 3.60 3.65
N GLN A 193 -16.33 3.18 2.44
CA GLN A 193 -15.67 4.05 1.46
C GLN A 193 -16.55 5.22 1.00
N GLN A 194 -17.87 5.04 0.98
CA GLN A 194 -18.82 6.08 0.58
C GLN A 194 -18.80 7.32 1.51
N TYR A 195 -18.29 7.16 2.73
CA TYR A 195 -18.14 8.26 3.70
C TYR A 195 -16.75 8.87 3.68
N TRP A 196 -15.84 8.33 2.87
CA TRP A 196 -14.50 8.87 2.73
C TRP A 196 -14.58 10.01 1.73
N LYS A 197 -14.29 11.23 2.21
CA LYS A 197 -14.00 12.33 1.30
C LYS A 197 -12.83 11.95 0.39
N ASP A 198 -12.92 12.42 -0.86
CA ASP A 198 -11.85 12.26 -1.85
C ASP A 198 -10.50 12.63 -1.22
N ILE A 199 -9.49 11.82 -1.54
CA ILE A 199 -8.12 12.04 -1.08
C ILE A 199 -7.49 13.24 -1.83
N THR A 200 -8.25 13.91 -2.70
CA THR A 200 -7.85 15.05 -3.55
C THR A 200 -7.60 16.33 -2.75
N GLU A 201 -8.11 16.43 -1.52
CA GLU A 201 -7.82 17.53 -0.62
C GLU A 201 -7.02 17.06 0.58
N VAL A 202 -6.00 17.86 0.91
CA VAL A 202 -5.18 17.78 2.11
C VAL A 202 -6.06 18.13 3.32
N GLU A 203 -7.08 17.32 3.60
CA GLU A 203 -7.88 17.45 4.81
C GLU A 203 -7.57 16.28 5.76
N SER A 204 -6.97 16.64 6.89
CA SER A 204 -6.86 15.88 8.14
C SER A 204 -5.93 14.66 8.16
N GLY A 205 -4.80 14.76 7.46
CA GLY A 205 -3.60 13.94 7.71
C GLY A 205 -2.52 14.70 8.49
N GLU A 206 -2.90 15.60 9.40
CA GLU A 206 -1.97 16.28 10.29
C GLU A 206 -1.43 15.28 11.33
N LYS A 207 -0.39 14.53 10.93
CA LYS A 207 0.83 14.28 11.74
C LYS A 207 1.81 13.30 11.11
N VAL A 208 1.41 12.46 10.16
CA VAL A 208 2.34 11.48 9.56
C VAL A 208 2.95 11.96 8.24
N ILE A 209 2.22 12.73 7.42
CA ILE A 209 2.69 13.21 6.09
C ILE A 209 3.21 14.66 6.10
N SER A 210 2.79 15.51 7.05
CA SER A 210 3.24 16.91 7.13
C SER A 210 4.75 17.04 7.35
N THR A 211 5.36 16.08 8.04
CA THR A 211 6.82 16.01 8.25
C THR A 211 7.56 15.44 7.02
N ILE A 212 6.85 14.84 6.06
CA ILE A 212 7.44 14.16 4.89
C ILE A 212 7.41 15.03 3.63
N VAL A 213 6.40 15.88 3.46
CA VAL A 213 6.10 16.51 2.15
C VAL A 213 5.83 18.01 2.26
N SER A 214 6.52 18.74 3.14
CA SER A 214 6.35 20.20 3.23
C SER A 214 7.03 21.00 2.09
N SER A 215 7.55 20.39 1.03
CA SER A 215 8.20 21.11 -0.08
C SER A 215 7.75 20.77 -1.51
N ALA A 216 6.70 19.96 -1.72
CA ALA A 216 6.39 19.47 -3.08
C ALA A 216 4.98 19.74 -3.63
N ILE A 217 4.06 20.40 -2.91
CA ILE A 217 2.66 20.54 -3.34
C ILE A 217 2.22 22.01 -3.56
N LEU A 218 3.16 22.96 -3.67
CA LEU A 218 2.85 24.36 -4.01
C LEU A 218 3.13 24.78 -5.46
N ARG A 219 3.29 23.85 -6.42
CA ARG A 219 3.35 24.21 -7.84
C ARG A 219 2.56 23.27 -8.73
N LYS A 220 1.23 23.49 -8.79
CA LYS A 220 0.40 23.37 -10.00
C LYS A 220 -1.03 23.91 -9.77
N ALA A 221 -1.11 25.06 -9.09
CA ALA A 221 -2.21 26.00 -9.28
C ALA A 221 -1.58 27.22 -9.96
N GLY A 222 -1.62 27.20 -11.29
CA GLY A 222 -0.91 28.10 -12.20
C GLY A 222 -0.81 27.46 -13.57
#